data_AF-A0A7C7L2M4-F1
#
_entry.id   AF-A0A7C7L2M4-F1
#
_cell.length_a   1.000
_cell.length_b   1.000
_cell.length_c   1.000
_cell.angle_alpha   90.00
_cell.angle_beta   90.00
_cell.angle_gamma   90.00
#
_symmetry.space_group_name_H-M   'P 1'
#
loop_
_entity.id
_entity.type
_entity.pdbx_description
1 polymer ?
#
loop_
_entity_poly.entity_id
_entity_poly.type
_entity_poly.pdbx_seq_one_letter_code
_entity_poly.pdbx_strand_id
1 'polypeptide(L)' 'MLRSQVGISKCKDYDRVEEAVRSSVELIGGIGSVVLPGQKVVVKPNLLCAAPPEAAITTHPAVVEAVVKLVVEAGGRP' A
#
# COMPACT_ATOMS: atom_id res chain seq x y z
N MET A 1 -23.32 -13.34 6.75
CA MET A 1 -21.86 -13.10 6.66
C MET A 1 -21.65 -11.85 5.81
N LEU A 2 -20.87 -10.88 6.30
CA LEU A 2 -20.44 -9.74 5.48
C LEU A 2 -19.45 -10.25 4.42
N ARG A 3 -19.64 -9.85 3.16
CA ARG A 3 -18.69 -10.15 2.07
C ARG A 3 -17.51 -9.18 2.17
N SER A 4 -16.30 -9.66 1.92
CA SER A 4 -15.12 -8.79 1.85
C SER A 4 -15.21 -7.89 0.62
N GLN A 5 -14.88 -6.61 0.78
CA GLN A 5 -14.64 -5.71 -0.33
C GLN A 5 -13.20 -5.89 -0.83
N VAL A 6 -13.04 -5.93 -2.15
CA VAL A 6 -11.74 -6.10 -2.81
C VAL A 6 -11.61 -5.04 -3.90
N GLY A 7 -10.58 -4.20 -3.79
CA GLY A 7 -10.20 -3.22 -4.81
C GLY A 7 -9.13 -3.81 -5.73
N ILE A 8 -9.33 -3.71 -7.04
CA ILE A 8 -8.38 -4.20 -8.04
C ILE A 8 -8.14 -3.07 -9.05
N SER A 9 -6.89 -2.64 -9.16
CA SER A 9 -6.47 -1.68 -10.19
C SER A 9 -5.39 -2.30 -11.05
N LYS A 10 -5.42 -2.00 -12.35
CA LYS A 10 -4.36 -2.43 -13.27
C LYS A 10 -3.11 -1.58 -13.04
N CYS A 11 -1.97 -2.24 -12.81
CA CYS A 11 -0.66 -1.61 -12.75
C CYS A 11 0.22 -2.23 -13.84
N LYS A 12 0.67 -1.42 -14.81
CA LYS A 12 1.44 -1.93 -15.95
C LYS A 12 2.91 -2.20 -15.59
N ASP A 13 3.46 -1.33 -14.77
CA ASP A 13 4.86 -1.30 -14.36
C ASP A 13 4.95 -0.58 -12.99
N TYR A 14 6.14 -0.60 -12.38
CA TYR A 14 6.33 0.00 -11.06
C TYR A 14 6.36 1.54 -11.08
N ASP A 15 6.55 2.18 -12.23
CA ASP A 15 6.52 3.65 -12.35
C ASP A 15 5.09 4.20 -12.11
N ARG A 16 4.07 3.38 -12.36
CA ARG A 16 2.65 3.70 -12.13
C ARG A 16 2.08 3.13 -10.84
N VAL A 17 2.91 2.54 -9.98
CA VAL A 17 2.44 1.81 -8.80
C VAL A 17 1.75 2.69 -7.78
N GLU A 18 2.19 3.94 -7.61
CA GLU A 18 1.58 4.85 -6.64
C GLU A 18 0.12 5.14 -6.97
N GLU A 19 -0.16 5.43 -8.25
CA GLU A 19 -1.52 5.64 -8.75
C GLU A 19 -2.37 4.37 -8.57
N ALA A 20 -1.84 3.21 -8.95
CA ALA A 20 -2.57 1.94 -8.84
C ALA A 20 -2.88 1.56 -7.38
N VAL A 21 -1.94 1.79 -6.46
CA VAL A 21 -2.15 1.57 -5.01
C VAL A 21 -3.22 2.52 -4.49
N ARG A 22 -3.13 3.82 -4.81
CA ARG A 22 -4.14 4.80 -4.41
C ARG A 22 -5.52 4.41 -4.92
N SER A 23 -5.67 4.14 -6.21
CA SER A 23 -6.96 3.72 -6.79
C SER A 23 -7.51 2.45 -6.12
N SER A 24 -6.66 1.47 -5.84
CA SER A 24 -7.09 0.22 -5.19
C SER A 24 -7.58 0.44 -3.77
N VAL A 25 -6.94 1.34 -3.01
CA VAL A 25 -7.34 1.69 -1.64
C VAL A 25 -8.62 2.53 -1.65
N GLU A 26 -8.78 3.48 -2.58
CA GLU A 26 -10.01 4.27 -2.73
C GLU A 26 -11.24 3.39 -3.02
N LEU A 27 -11.09 2.34 -3.85
CA LEU A 27 -12.17 1.39 -4.16
C LEU A 27 -12.71 0.65 -2.92
N ILE A 28 -11.95 0.58 -1.83
CA ILE A 28 -12.34 -0.07 -0.57
C ILE A 28 -12.58 0.94 0.57
N GLY A 29 -12.77 2.22 0.26
CA GLY A 29 -13.14 3.26 1.22
C GLY A 29 -12.01 4.24 1.59
N GLY A 30 -10.86 4.15 0.94
CA GLY A 30 -9.75 5.09 1.12
C GLY A 30 -8.95 4.84 2.41
N ILE A 31 -7.72 5.35 2.47
CA ILE A 31 -6.80 5.09 3.59
C ILE A 31 -7.32 5.70 4.91
N GLY A 32 -8.06 6.82 4.83
CA GLY A 32 -8.66 7.48 5.99
C GLY A 32 -9.75 6.68 6.68
N SER A 33 -10.25 5.60 6.05
CA SER A 33 -11.18 4.67 6.70
C SER A 33 -10.51 3.78 7.75
N VAL A 34 -9.17 3.64 7.70
CA VAL A 34 -8.39 2.74 8.57
C VAL A 34 -7.28 3.45 9.34
N VAL A 35 -6.68 4.52 8.78
CA VAL A 35 -5.65 5.33 9.45
C VAL A 35 -6.25 6.66 9.87
N LEU A 36 -6.15 6.98 11.16
CA LEU A 36 -6.57 8.26 11.73
C LEU A 36 -5.36 9.14 12.06
N PRO A 37 -5.50 10.48 12.02
CA PRO A 37 -4.42 11.39 12.35
C PRO A 37 -3.79 11.11 13.73
N GLY A 38 -2.46 11.12 13.79
CA GLY A 38 -1.68 10.91 15.01
C GLY A 38 -1.42 9.44 15.37
N GLN A 39 -2.02 8.48 14.68
CA GLN A 39 -1.75 7.05 14.91
C GLN A 39 -0.33 6.69 14.48
N LYS A 40 0.32 5.81 15.25
CA LYS A 40 1.53 5.11 14.83
C LYS A 40 1.14 3.85 14.07
N VAL A 41 1.56 3.73 12.81
CA VAL A 41 1.11 2.71 11.87
C VAL A 41 2.31 1.89 11.42
N VAL A 42 2.25 0.56 11.54
CA VAL A 42 3.29 -0.32 11.00
C VAL A 42 2.90 -0.74 9.60
N VAL A 43 3.71 -0.40 8.61
CA VAL A 43 3.61 -0.98 7.26
C VAL A 43 4.38 -2.31 7.26
N LYS A 44 3.66 -3.42 7.06
CA LYS A 44 4.24 -4.78 7.08
C LYS A 44 4.46 -5.30 5.64
N PRO A 45 5.60 -5.02 4.99
CA PRO A 45 5.92 -5.66 3.71
C PRO A 45 6.07 -7.17 3.88
N ASN A 46 5.90 -7.91 2.79
CA ASN A 46 6.25 -9.33 2.77
C ASN A 46 7.75 -9.47 2.52
N LEU A 47 8.51 -9.78 3.58
CA LEU A 47 9.95 -10.02 3.54
C LEU A 47 10.21 -11.52 3.74
N LEU A 48 10.97 -12.13 2.84
CA LEU A 48 11.34 -13.55 2.88
C LEU A 48 12.85 -13.71 3.09
N CYS A 49 13.65 -13.15 2.19
CA CYS A 49 15.11 -13.10 2.28
C CYS A 49 15.64 -11.82 1.63
N ALA A 50 16.92 -11.52 1.83
CA ALA A 50 17.58 -10.42 1.12
C ALA A 50 17.65 -10.74 -0.38
N ALA A 51 17.02 -9.90 -1.19
CA ALA A 51 16.98 -10.06 -2.64
C ALA A 51 16.91 -8.68 -3.31
N PRO A 52 17.50 -8.52 -4.50
CA PRO A 52 17.31 -7.30 -5.28
C PRO A 52 15.85 -7.21 -5.78
N PRO A 53 15.30 -5.99 -6.00
CA PRO A 53 13.90 -5.83 -6.40
C PRO A 53 13.50 -6.59 -7.66
N GLU A 54 14.42 -6.73 -8.62
CA GLU A 54 14.22 -7.39 -9.91
C GLU A 54 13.96 -8.90 -9.77
N ALA A 55 14.37 -9.50 -8.64
CA ALA A 55 14.11 -10.91 -8.35
C ALA A 55 12.65 -11.17 -7.93
N ALA A 56 11.88 -10.13 -7.58
CA ALA A 56 10.48 -10.22 -7.17
C ALA A 56 10.19 -11.25 -6.05
N ILE A 57 11.16 -11.49 -5.16
CA ILE A 57 11.04 -12.43 -4.03
C ILE A 57 10.29 -11.78 -2.86
N THR A 58 10.57 -10.51 -2.59
CA THR A 58 9.90 -9.70 -1.56
C THR A 58 9.07 -8.60 -2.19
N THR A 59 8.20 -7.96 -1.40
CA THR A 59 7.42 -6.81 -1.87
C THR A 59 8.36 -5.74 -2.46
N HIS A 60 8.04 -5.25 -3.66
CA HIS A 60 8.84 -4.23 -4.32
C HIS A 60 8.84 -2.92 -3.51
N PRO A 61 9.99 -2.24 -3.33
CA PRO A 61 10.08 -1.03 -2.51
C PRO A 61 9.08 0.07 -2.89
N ALA A 62 8.84 0.28 -4.18
CA ALA A 62 7.88 1.29 -4.67
C ALA A 62 6.43 1.05 -4.18
N VAL A 63 6.03 -0.21 -3.95
CA VAL A 63 4.71 -0.51 -3.35
C VAL A 63 4.68 -0.07 -1.88
N VAL A 64 5.77 -0.33 -1.15
CA VAL A 64 5.90 0.05 0.27
C VAL A 64 5.88 1.57 0.40
N GLU A 65 6.63 2.27 -0.45
CA GLU A 65 6.67 3.73 -0.48
C GLU A 65 5.27 4.32 -0.75
N ALA A 66 4.54 3.80 -1.73
CA ALA A 66 3.19 4.27 -2.05
C ALA A 66 2.24 4.15 -0.85
N VAL A 67 2.29 3.03 -0.12
CA VAL A 67 1.46 2.84 1.09
C VAL A 67 1.91 3.79 2.22
N VAL A 68 3.21 3.95 2.42
CA VAL A 68 3.76 4.89 3.43
C VAL A 68 3.31 6.33 3.15
N LYS A 69 3.31 6.77 1.89
CA LYS A 69 2.79 8.09 1.49
C LYS A 69 1.32 8.26 1.88
N LEU A 70 0.47 7.26 1.59
CA LEU A 70 -0.94 7.29 1.98
C LEU A 70 -1.14 7.39 3.50
N VAL A 71 -0.30 6.69 4.30
CA VAL A 71 -0.33 6.79 5.77
C VAL A 71 -0.01 8.22 6.23
N VAL A 72 1.05 8.83 5.67
CA VAL A 72 1.47 10.20 6.02
C VAL A 72 0.40 11.22 5.60
N GLU A 73 -0.17 11.08 4.41
CA GLU A 73 -1.27 11.94 3.92
C GLU A 73 -2.51 11.87 4.81
N ALA A 74 -2.81 10.70 5.40
CA ALA A 74 -3.88 10.52 6.38
C ALA A 74 -3.54 11.12 7.77
N GLY A 75 -2.35 11.69 7.95
CA GLY A 75 -1.85 12.21 9.23
C GLY A 75 -1.30 11.14 10.18
N GLY A 76 -1.12 9.90 9.70
CA GLY A 76 -0.48 8.82 10.43
C GLY A 76 1.05 8.98 10.48
N ARG A 77 1.68 8.27 11.41
CA ARG A 77 3.14 8.15 11.55
C ARG A 77 3.56 6.72 11.21
N PRO A 78 4.11 6.47 10.00
CA PRO A 78 4.58 5.15 9.59
C PRO A 78 5.77 4.65 10.43
#